data_AF-A0A2C9KJP7-F1
#
_entry.id   AF-A0A2C9KJP7-F1
#
_cell.length_a   1.000
_cell.length_b   1.000
_cell.length_c   1.000
_cell.angle_alpha   90.00
_cell.angle_beta   90.00
_cell.angle_gamma   90.00
#
_symmetry.space_group_name_H-M   'P 1'
#
loop_
_entity.id
_entity.type
_entity.pdbx_description
1 polymer ?
#
loop_
_entity_poly.entity_id
_entity_poly.type
_entity_poly.pdbx_seq_one_letter_code
_entity_poly.pdbx_strand_id
1 'polypeptide(L)'
;MLTGIRPLDEDVRKISQTIPNVIDARLTENAEFLIVKFSKVEATKNTCFAYRARVENDATRINGANIEIIQENSPKPSCVLEYHPPEDKESLKVYCADFNHINRGECKCFSGQCGKCGPMTSSEFDLDKTIKLTCKADLVYQLKLGSQEDKIHWLEINATVHSVNKTTGTHELKEGDEIIMMSPGYCMCFRDYFGKEEKFYLLSSDVDRLMDRQGTIVHRYVLDENTTLLRVSQPLSMAGHNNSKSEQTREIFISQPLNKHEQDLSPHFKLAVSHEHLAAGLSQGDKCEL
;
A
#
# COMPACT_ATOMS: atom_id res chain seq x y z
N MET A 1 5.46 -0.99 26.84
CA MET A 1 5.40 0.40 26.35
C MET A 1 5.68 0.41 24.86
N LEU A 2 5.24 1.43 24.12
CA LEU A 2 5.66 1.61 22.73
C LEU A 2 7.17 1.89 22.66
N THR A 3 7.85 1.39 21.63
CA THR A 3 9.28 1.60 21.43
C THR A 3 9.64 3.08 21.42
N GLY A 4 10.61 3.48 22.24
CA GLY A 4 11.10 4.86 22.32
C GLY A 4 10.20 5.83 23.11
N ILE A 5 9.11 5.35 23.71
CA ILE A 5 8.17 6.19 24.47
C ILE A 5 8.23 5.84 25.97
N ARG A 6 8.50 6.85 26.80
CA ARG A 6 8.59 6.71 28.27
C ARG A 6 7.55 7.56 28.99
N PRO A 7 6.82 7.01 29.99
CA PRO A 7 5.95 7.80 30.86
C PRO A 7 6.72 8.82 31.69
N LEU A 8 6.09 9.95 32.03
CA LEU A 8 6.69 10.91 32.96
C LEU A 8 6.68 10.36 34.39
N ASP A 9 7.85 10.36 35.05
CA ASP A 9 8.01 9.83 36.41
C ASP A 9 7.09 10.54 37.44
N GLU A 10 6.75 11.81 37.21
CA GLU A 10 5.77 12.52 38.04
C GLU A 10 4.35 11.96 37.93
N ASP A 11 3.92 11.56 36.74
CA ASP A 11 2.57 11.03 36.52
C ASP A 11 2.49 9.58 37.00
N VAL A 12 3.56 8.79 36.84
CA VAL A 12 3.66 7.44 37.42
C VAL A 12 3.50 7.49 38.94
N ARG A 13 4.16 8.43 39.62
CA ARG A 13 4.00 8.63 41.07
C ARG A 13 2.59 9.08 41.45
N LYS A 14 1.93 9.90 40.63
CA LYS A 14 0.55 10.30 40.88
C LYS A 14 -0.41 9.11 40.85
N ILE A 15 -0.17 8.10 39.99
CA ILE A 15 -1.07 6.93 39.89
C ILE A 15 -1.23 6.23 41.25
N SER A 16 -0.15 5.97 41.99
CA SER A 16 -0.23 5.34 43.30
C SER A 16 -0.73 6.26 44.42
N GLN A 17 -0.70 7.58 44.21
CA GLN A 17 -1.12 8.57 45.21
C GLN A 17 -2.58 8.99 45.08
N THR A 18 -3.13 8.97 43.87
CA THR A 18 -4.45 9.55 43.58
C THR A 18 -5.50 8.51 43.20
N ILE A 19 -5.09 7.37 42.63
CA ILE A 19 -6.03 6.35 42.18
C ILE A 19 -6.36 5.41 43.35
N PRO A 20 -7.64 5.29 43.74
CA PRO A 20 -8.04 4.39 44.81
C PRO A 20 -7.60 2.95 44.53
N ASN A 21 -7.20 2.25 45.59
CA ASN A 21 -6.79 0.85 45.55
C ASN A 21 -5.51 0.56 44.74
N VAL A 22 -4.78 1.56 44.24
CA VAL A 22 -3.42 1.31 43.72
C VAL A 22 -2.46 1.20 44.89
N ILE A 23 -1.73 0.09 44.96
CA ILE A 23 -0.68 -0.16 45.97
C ILE A 23 0.67 0.37 45.46
N ASP A 24 0.96 0.15 44.18
CA ASP A 24 2.26 0.45 43.59
C ASP A 24 2.09 0.81 42.11
N ALA A 25 2.88 1.77 41.65
CA ALA A 25 2.97 2.16 40.25
C ALA A 25 4.44 2.47 39.97
N ARG A 26 5.07 1.66 39.11
CA ARG A 26 6.49 1.77 38.83
C ARG A 26 6.84 1.38 37.40
N LEU A 27 7.87 2.02 36.87
CA LEU A 27 8.52 1.60 35.64
C LEU A 27 9.56 0.53 35.95
N THR A 28 9.72 -0.44 35.04
CA THR A 28 10.89 -1.33 35.07
C THR A 28 12.18 -0.54 34.84
N GLU A 29 13.34 -1.11 35.18
CA GLU A 29 14.64 -0.42 35.08
C GLU A 29 14.91 0.13 33.67
N ASN A 30 14.49 -0.61 32.63
CA ASN A 30 14.62 -0.21 31.23
C ASN A 30 13.40 0.59 30.70
N ALA A 31 12.43 0.90 31.56
CA ALA A 31 11.16 1.56 31.23
C ALA A 31 10.31 0.88 30.14
N GLU A 32 10.56 -0.40 29.87
CA GLU A 32 9.79 -1.21 28.91
C GLU A 32 8.37 -1.47 29.38
N PHE A 33 8.17 -1.54 30.71
CA PHE A 33 6.88 -1.83 31.31
C PHE A 33 6.54 -0.81 32.40
N LEU A 34 5.32 -0.30 32.35
CA LEU A 34 4.68 0.36 33.48
C LEU A 34 3.84 -0.70 34.21
N ILE A 35 4.23 -1.02 35.44
CA ILE A 35 3.53 -1.99 36.28
C ILE A 35 2.70 -1.20 37.29
N VAL A 36 1.38 -1.41 37.28
CA VAL A 36 0.45 -0.84 38.26
C VAL A 36 -0.21 -1.98 39.01
N LYS A 37 -0.01 -2.01 40.33
CA LYS A 37 -0.58 -3.03 41.21
C LYS A 37 -1.78 -2.46 41.94
N PHE A 38 -2.90 -3.16 41.83
CA PHE A 38 -4.13 -2.84 42.57
C PHE A 38 -4.31 -3.81 43.73
N SER A 39 -4.75 -3.32 44.89
CA SER A 39 -5.23 -4.16 46.00
C SER A 39 -6.56 -4.83 45.65
N LYS A 40 -7.39 -4.12 44.87
CA LYS A 40 -8.67 -4.60 44.38
C LYS A 40 -9.08 -3.79 43.14
N VAL A 41 -9.68 -4.46 42.17
CA VAL A 41 -10.40 -3.83 41.06
C VAL A 41 -11.89 -4.10 41.25
N GLU A 42 -12.72 -3.06 41.24
CA GLU A 42 -14.16 -3.21 41.40
C GLU A 42 -14.80 -3.75 40.12
N ALA A 43 -15.63 -4.80 40.23
CA ALA A 43 -16.31 -5.38 39.08
C ALA A 43 -17.46 -4.51 38.53
N THR A 44 -17.95 -3.55 39.33
CA THR A 44 -19.14 -2.75 39.01
C THR A 44 -18.82 -1.35 38.50
N LYS A 45 -17.54 -0.95 38.52
CA LYS A 45 -17.10 0.39 38.11
C LYS A 45 -15.80 0.32 37.34
N ASN A 46 -15.73 1.07 36.25
CA ASN A 46 -14.49 1.23 35.51
C ASN A 46 -13.48 2.03 36.34
N THR A 47 -12.27 1.51 36.44
CA THR A 47 -11.13 2.21 37.03
C THR A 47 -10.23 2.69 35.91
N CYS A 48 -10.05 4.01 35.79
CA CYS A 48 -9.30 4.62 34.71
C CYS A 48 -8.17 5.50 35.27
N PHE A 49 -7.03 5.50 34.60
CA PHE A 49 -5.97 6.47 34.81
C PHE A 49 -5.30 6.80 33.48
N ALA A 50 -4.64 7.95 33.43
CA ALA A 50 -3.88 8.40 32.28
C ALA A 50 -2.56 8.99 32.75
N TYR A 51 -1.55 8.91 31.90
CA TYR A 51 -0.24 9.51 32.12
C TYR A 51 0.22 10.16 30.83
N ARG A 52 1.02 11.23 30.96
CA ARG A 52 1.75 11.77 29.81
C ARG A 52 3.00 10.93 29.57
N ALA A 53 3.39 10.82 28.31
CA ALA A 53 4.62 10.16 27.89
C ALA A 53 5.43 11.07 26.98
N ARG A 54 6.76 10.92 27.03
CA ARG A 54 7.71 11.61 26.16
C ARG A 54 8.36 10.62 25.20
N VAL A 55 8.71 11.11 24.02
CA VAL A 55 9.55 10.37 23.08
C VAL A 55 11.00 10.56 23.54
N GLU A 56 11.67 9.47 23.92
CA GLU A 56 13.09 9.47 24.29
C GLU A 56 13.98 9.12 23.10
N ASN A 57 13.52 8.17 22.29
CA ASN A 57 14.19 7.78 21.06
C ASN A 57 13.19 7.89 19.92
N ASP A 58 13.58 8.60 18.84
CA ASP A 58 12.76 8.68 17.65
C ASP A 58 12.85 7.34 16.91
N ALA A 59 11.82 6.51 17.09
CA ALA A 59 11.68 5.24 16.42
C ALA A 59 10.68 5.40 15.28
N THR A 60 11.14 5.25 14.04
CA THR A 60 10.26 4.99 12.92
C THR A 60 9.75 3.56 13.02
N ARG A 61 8.50 3.29 12.61
CA ARG A 61 7.95 1.93 12.56
C ARG A 61 7.93 1.29 13.95
N ILE A 62 7.01 1.76 14.77
CA ILE A 62 6.77 1.31 16.13
C ILE A 62 5.75 0.16 16.10
N ASN A 63 6.02 -0.91 16.85
CA ASN A 63 5.05 -2.00 17.04
C ASN A 63 3.98 -1.61 18.05
N GLY A 64 2.80 -2.24 17.97
CA GLY A 64 1.82 -2.17 19.04
C GLY A 64 2.40 -2.64 20.37
N ALA A 65 1.83 -2.15 21.47
CA ALA A 65 2.20 -2.55 22.82
C ALA A 65 0.99 -3.09 23.55
N ASN A 66 1.24 -3.97 24.53
CA ASN A 66 0.17 -4.65 25.25
C ASN A 66 -0.14 -3.97 26.58
N ILE A 67 -1.42 -3.94 26.93
CA ILE A 67 -1.94 -3.77 28.27
C ILE A 67 -2.39 -5.15 28.73
N GLU A 68 -1.77 -5.65 29.79
CA GLU A 68 -2.11 -6.95 30.36
C GLU A 68 -2.60 -6.78 31.80
N ILE A 69 -3.75 -7.34 32.11
CA ILE A 69 -4.33 -7.38 33.46
C ILE A 69 -4.21 -8.81 33.95
N ILE A 70 -3.41 -9.02 35.00
CA ILE A 70 -3.18 -10.34 35.62
C ILE A 70 -3.62 -10.28 37.07
N GLN A 71 -4.41 -11.26 37.49
CA GLN A 71 -4.67 -11.49 38.92
C GLN A 71 -3.53 -12.29 39.53
N GLU A 72 -2.88 -11.72 40.56
CA GLU A 72 -1.79 -12.37 41.28
C GLU A 72 -2.27 -13.71 41.86
N ASN A 73 -1.45 -14.77 41.69
CA ASN A 73 -1.74 -16.14 42.12
C ASN A 73 -2.95 -16.83 41.45
N SER A 74 -3.48 -16.28 40.35
CA SER A 74 -4.50 -16.97 39.56
C SER A 74 -3.90 -17.59 38.30
N PRO A 75 -4.15 -18.88 38.01
CA PRO A 75 -3.65 -19.50 36.78
C PRO A 75 -4.28 -18.90 35.51
N LYS A 76 -5.49 -18.33 35.60
CA LYS A 76 -6.24 -17.53 34.60
C LYS A 76 -7.39 -16.81 35.34
N PRO A 77 -7.72 -15.53 35.05
CA PRO A 77 -7.66 -14.91 33.73
C PRO A 77 -6.65 -13.77 33.59
N SER A 78 -6.00 -13.71 32.42
CA SER A 78 -5.36 -12.50 31.91
C SER A 78 -6.22 -11.90 30.80
N CYS A 79 -6.43 -10.59 30.85
CA CYS A 79 -7.00 -9.84 29.73
C CYS A 79 -5.86 -9.08 29.08
N VAL A 80 -5.65 -9.31 27.78
CA VAL A 80 -4.62 -8.63 26.99
C VAL A 80 -5.32 -7.77 25.95
N LEU A 81 -5.00 -6.48 25.94
CA LEU A 81 -5.42 -5.54 24.92
C LEU A 81 -4.17 -4.94 24.28
N GLU A 82 -4.07 -5.03 22.96
CA GLU A 82 -3.02 -4.34 22.21
C GLU A 82 -3.47 -2.89 21.92
N TYR A 83 -2.56 -1.93 22.09
CA TYR A 83 -2.75 -0.55 21.67
C TYR A 83 -1.65 -0.16 20.68
N HIS A 84 -2.07 0.48 19.59
CA HIS A 84 -1.19 0.82 18.47
C HIS A 84 -0.70 2.27 18.58
N PRO A 85 0.50 2.57 18.06
CA PRO A 85 0.89 3.95 17.81
C PRO A 85 -0.06 4.60 16.79
N PRO A 86 -0.01 5.93 16.60
CA PRO A 86 -0.64 6.58 15.45
C PRO A 86 -0.31 5.84 14.12
N GLU A 87 -1.28 5.74 13.19
CA GLU A 87 -1.17 4.89 11.99
C GLU A 87 0.08 5.19 11.14
N ASP A 88 0.51 6.45 11.10
CA ASP A 88 1.70 6.93 10.38
C ASP A 88 3.02 6.42 10.98
N LYS A 89 3.00 5.90 12.20
CA LYS A 89 4.18 5.42 12.93
C LYS A 89 4.23 3.92 13.08
N GLU A 90 3.27 3.15 12.59
CA GLU A 90 3.18 1.71 12.84
C GLU A 90 4.11 0.86 11.94
N SER A 91 4.80 -0.13 12.53
CA SER A 91 5.85 -0.89 11.85
C SER A 91 5.41 -2.02 10.94
N LEU A 92 4.42 -2.79 11.40
CA LEU A 92 4.17 -4.13 10.90
C LEU A 92 2.67 -4.27 10.77
N LYS A 93 2.19 -3.96 9.57
CA LYS A 93 0.86 -4.37 9.18
C LYS A 93 0.93 -5.81 8.72
N VAL A 94 -0.08 -6.57 9.07
CA VAL A 94 -0.27 -7.92 8.52
C VAL A 94 -1.46 -7.88 7.59
N TYR A 95 -1.33 -8.55 6.46
CA TYR A 95 -2.45 -8.86 5.58
C TYR A 95 -2.67 -10.36 5.60
N CYS A 96 -3.93 -10.76 5.46
CA CYS A 96 -4.34 -12.13 5.62
C CYS A 96 -5.16 -12.60 4.42
N ALA A 97 -5.36 -13.91 4.31
CA ALA A 97 -6.24 -14.50 3.31
C ALA A 97 -7.67 -13.92 3.42
N ASP A 98 -8.17 -13.66 4.63
CA ASP A 98 -9.49 -13.05 4.87
C ASP A 98 -9.50 -12.12 6.11
N PHE A 99 -10.16 -10.96 5.98
CA PHE A 99 -10.36 -9.99 7.07
C PHE A 99 -11.74 -10.06 7.74
N ASN A 100 -12.71 -10.80 7.19
CA ASN A 100 -14.10 -10.78 7.67
C ASN A 100 -14.37 -11.71 8.85
N HIS A 101 -13.40 -12.53 9.25
CA HIS A 101 -13.59 -13.57 10.26
C HIS A 101 -12.60 -13.47 11.42
N ILE A 102 -13.02 -13.96 12.59
CA ILE A 102 -12.16 -14.13 13.79
C ILE A 102 -10.95 -15.02 13.46
N ASN A 103 -11.07 -15.89 12.45
CA ASN A 103 -10.00 -16.74 11.95
C ASN A 103 -9.65 -16.36 10.51
N ARG A 104 -8.50 -15.72 10.32
CA ARG A 104 -8.10 -14.97 9.11
C ARG A 104 -7.34 -15.78 8.06
N GLY A 105 -7.12 -17.07 8.31
CA GLY A 105 -6.27 -17.92 7.47
C GLY A 105 -4.79 -17.58 7.59
N GLU A 106 -4.00 -17.88 6.55
CA GLU A 106 -2.59 -17.49 6.47
C GLU A 106 -2.46 -15.96 6.39
N CYS A 107 -1.49 -15.41 7.10
CA CYS A 107 -1.16 -13.99 7.08
C CYS A 107 0.33 -13.79 6.79
N LYS A 108 0.65 -12.69 6.12
CA LYS A 108 2.03 -12.27 5.84
C LYS A 108 2.28 -10.86 6.38
N CYS A 109 3.54 -10.58 6.63
CA CYS A 109 4.00 -9.28 7.07
C CYS A 109 4.15 -8.33 5.89
N PHE A 110 3.68 -7.10 6.06
CA PHE A 110 3.93 -5.99 5.15
C PHE A 110 5.14 -5.18 5.62
N SER A 111 6.01 -4.79 4.69
CA SER A 111 7.26 -4.05 4.95
C SER A 111 7.06 -2.67 5.60
N GLY A 112 5.83 -2.12 5.49
CA GLY A 112 5.49 -0.76 5.90
C GLY A 112 5.84 0.30 4.85
N GLN A 113 6.20 -0.07 3.61
CA GLN A 113 6.43 0.87 2.52
C GLN A 113 5.32 0.82 1.49
N CYS A 114 4.71 1.98 1.22
CA CYS A 114 3.68 2.10 0.20
C CYS A 114 4.25 1.98 -1.21
N GLY A 115 3.44 1.40 -2.11
CA GLY A 115 3.68 1.52 -3.53
C GLY A 115 3.54 2.93 -4.08
N LYS A 116 4.02 3.07 -5.31
CA LYS A 116 4.05 4.35 -6.02
C LYS A 116 2.88 4.44 -6.99
N CYS A 117 2.42 5.66 -7.22
CA CYS A 117 1.47 5.97 -8.26
C CYS A 117 2.05 7.03 -9.18
N GLY A 118 1.60 7.06 -10.43
CA GLY A 118 1.94 8.11 -11.37
C GLY A 118 1.36 7.84 -12.75
N PRO A 119 1.72 8.62 -13.76
CA PRO A 119 1.92 10.04 -13.60
C PRO A 119 0.61 10.73 -13.17
N MET A 120 0.68 11.67 -12.23
CA MET A 120 -0.47 12.55 -11.93
C MET A 120 -0.68 13.58 -13.05
N THR A 121 0.39 13.89 -13.80
CA THR A 121 0.41 14.84 -14.91
C THR A 121 1.24 14.35 -16.08
N SER A 122 0.92 14.72 -17.32
CA SER A 122 1.69 14.29 -18.50
C SER A 122 3.17 14.70 -18.48
N SER A 123 3.52 15.73 -17.70
CA SER A 123 4.91 16.17 -17.47
C SER A 123 5.74 15.25 -16.58
N GLU A 124 5.11 14.35 -15.82
CA GLU A 124 5.79 13.36 -14.98
C GLU A 124 6.12 12.07 -15.75
N PHE A 125 5.65 11.94 -16.99
CA PHE A 125 5.89 10.78 -17.82
C PHE A 125 7.32 10.80 -18.39
N ASP A 126 8.11 9.83 -17.97
CA ASP A 126 9.46 9.57 -18.46
C ASP A 126 9.49 8.15 -19.03
N LEU A 127 9.73 8.06 -20.35
CA LEU A 127 9.72 6.80 -21.07
C LEU A 127 10.84 5.87 -20.61
N ASP A 128 12.06 6.38 -20.42
CA ASP A 128 13.22 5.58 -20.00
C ASP A 128 12.99 5.04 -18.59
N LYS A 129 12.45 5.87 -17.69
CA LYS A 129 12.06 5.44 -16.35
C LYS A 129 10.97 4.38 -16.39
N THR A 130 9.97 4.54 -17.27
CA THR A 130 8.86 3.59 -17.41
C THR A 130 9.35 2.24 -17.94
N ILE A 131 10.23 2.24 -18.95
CA ILE A 131 10.86 1.01 -19.46
C ILE A 131 11.63 0.30 -18.36
N LYS A 132 12.43 1.02 -17.56
CA LYS A 132 13.16 0.44 -16.43
C LYS A 132 12.24 -0.19 -15.39
N LEU A 133 11.13 0.46 -15.05
CA LEU A 133 10.13 -0.07 -14.12
C LEU A 133 9.48 -1.34 -14.68
N THR A 134 9.09 -1.34 -15.96
CA THR A 134 8.52 -2.51 -16.65
C THR A 134 9.49 -3.68 -16.71
N CYS A 135 10.77 -3.43 -17.02
CA CYS A 135 11.78 -4.50 -17.04
C CYS A 135 11.98 -5.09 -15.64
N LYS A 136 11.96 -4.27 -14.57
CA LYS A 136 12.13 -4.73 -13.18
C LYS A 136 10.91 -5.49 -12.65
N ALA A 137 9.70 -5.14 -13.09
CA ALA A 137 8.47 -5.77 -12.60
C ALA A 137 8.33 -7.22 -13.10
N ASP A 138 7.91 -8.14 -12.24
CA ASP A 138 7.58 -9.52 -12.63
C ASP A 138 6.25 -9.56 -13.41
N LEU A 139 5.34 -8.66 -13.05
CA LEU A 139 3.99 -8.57 -13.59
C LEU A 139 3.73 -7.18 -14.16
N VAL A 140 3.14 -7.13 -15.36
CA VAL A 140 2.66 -5.91 -15.99
C VAL A 140 1.26 -6.16 -16.55
N TYR A 141 0.24 -5.65 -15.85
CA TYR A 141 -1.16 -5.81 -16.20
C TYR A 141 -1.81 -4.47 -16.49
N GLN A 142 -2.60 -4.38 -17.55
CA GLN A 142 -3.53 -3.28 -17.71
C GLN A 142 -4.84 -3.63 -16.99
N LEU A 143 -5.29 -2.74 -16.10
CA LEU A 143 -6.42 -2.93 -15.22
C LEU A 143 -7.46 -1.81 -15.40
N LYS A 144 -8.72 -2.15 -15.15
CA LYS A 144 -9.78 -1.20 -14.83
C LYS A 144 -10.09 -1.31 -13.34
N LEU A 145 -9.93 -0.22 -12.61
CA LEU A 145 -10.23 -0.20 -11.17
C LEU A 145 -11.75 -0.22 -10.95
N GLY A 146 -12.19 -1.05 -10.01
CA GLY A 146 -13.57 -1.23 -9.60
C GLY A 146 -13.84 -0.60 -8.23
N SER A 147 -14.58 -1.31 -7.38
CA SER A 147 -14.91 -0.87 -6.03
C SER A 147 -13.73 -0.92 -5.08
N GLN A 148 -13.77 -0.09 -4.03
CA GLN A 148 -12.84 -0.16 -2.90
C GLN A 148 -13.62 -0.34 -1.60
N GLU A 149 -13.03 -1.06 -0.64
CA GLU A 149 -13.57 -1.25 0.70
C GLU A 149 -12.46 -1.13 1.74
N ASP A 150 -12.72 -0.38 2.82
CA ASP A 150 -11.83 -0.33 3.98
C ASP A 150 -12.09 -1.56 4.89
N LYS A 151 -11.12 -2.46 4.99
CA LYS A 151 -11.13 -3.68 5.81
C LYS A 151 -10.01 -3.61 6.86
N ILE A 152 -10.34 -3.32 8.11
CA ILE A 152 -9.39 -3.38 9.26
C ILE A 152 -8.06 -2.66 8.94
N HIS A 153 -8.14 -1.35 8.63
CA HIS A 153 -6.99 -0.50 8.26
C HIS A 153 -6.27 -0.88 6.94
N TRP A 154 -6.84 -1.78 6.15
CA TRP A 154 -6.44 -2.05 4.77
C TRP A 154 -7.51 -1.55 3.80
N LEU A 155 -7.07 -1.09 2.65
CA LEU A 155 -7.90 -0.79 1.50
C LEU A 155 -7.84 -1.99 0.55
N GLU A 156 -8.97 -2.70 0.41
CA GLU A 156 -9.15 -3.70 -0.63
C GLU A 156 -9.71 -3.04 -1.88
N ILE A 157 -9.10 -3.36 -3.02
CA ILE A 157 -9.40 -2.77 -4.32
C ILE A 157 -9.72 -3.89 -5.28
N ASN A 158 -10.95 -3.92 -5.77
CA ASN A 158 -11.32 -4.81 -6.88
C ASN A 158 -10.86 -4.18 -8.19
N ALA A 159 -10.26 -4.97 -9.06
CA ALA A 159 -9.88 -4.54 -10.40
C ALA A 159 -10.11 -5.64 -11.42
N THR A 160 -10.52 -5.26 -12.63
CA THR A 160 -10.68 -6.18 -13.76
C THR A 160 -9.47 -6.09 -14.67
N VAL A 161 -8.92 -7.24 -15.05
CA VAL A 161 -7.80 -7.34 -15.99
C VAL A 161 -8.30 -7.03 -17.40
N HIS A 162 -7.76 -5.98 -18.01
CA HIS A 162 -8.04 -5.62 -19.40
C HIS A 162 -6.99 -6.22 -20.35
N SER A 163 -5.72 -6.27 -19.96
CA SER A 163 -4.71 -6.98 -20.74
C SER A 163 -3.55 -7.45 -19.87
N VAL A 164 -2.95 -8.57 -20.26
CA VAL A 164 -1.72 -9.10 -19.65
C VAL A 164 -0.56 -8.79 -20.60
N ASN A 165 0.31 -7.87 -20.21
CA ASN A 165 1.44 -7.43 -21.04
C ASN A 165 2.72 -8.21 -20.73
N LYS A 166 2.96 -8.49 -19.44
CA LYS A 166 4.06 -9.33 -18.96
C LYS A 166 3.56 -10.13 -17.78
N THR A 167 3.87 -11.42 -17.78
CA THR A 167 3.76 -12.24 -16.58
C THR A 167 4.91 -13.23 -16.53
N THR A 168 5.74 -13.11 -15.50
CA THR A 168 6.61 -14.19 -15.03
C THR A 168 6.13 -14.76 -13.70
N GLY A 169 4.93 -14.34 -13.26
CA GLY A 169 4.37 -14.68 -11.96
C GLY A 169 3.65 -16.01 -11.95
N THR A 170 3.29 -16.44 -10.75
CA THR A 170 2.75 -17.78 -10.48
C THR A 170 1.25 -17.90 -10.68
N HIS A 171 0.54 -16.77 -10.85
CA HIS A 171 -0.91 -16.74 -11.07
C HIS A 171 -1.24 -16.44 -12.52
N GLU A 172 -1.81 -17.43 -13.21
CA GLU A 172 -2.24 -17.31 -14.60
C GLU A 172 -3.56 -16.54 -14.68
N LEU A 173 -3.49 -15.32 -15.19
CA LEU A 173 -4.65 -14.46 -15.43
C LEU A 173 -4.96 -14.32 -16.91
N LYS A 174 -6.23 -14.08 -17.21
CA LYS A 174 -6.76 -13.77 -18.54
C LYS A 174 -7.46 -12.42 -18.53
N GLU A 175 -7.66 -11.87 -19.72
CA GLU A 175 -8.52 -10.71 -19.90
C GLU A 175 -9.94 -11.01 -19.40
N GLY A 176 -10.51 -10.08 -18.64
CA GLY A 176 -11.80 -10.20 -17.97
C GLY A 176 -11.75 -10.74 -16.54
N ASP A 177 -10.63 -11.34 -16.11
CA ASP A 177 -10.51 -11.84 -14.73
C ASP A 177 -10.52 -10.69 -13.71
N GLU A 178 -11.06 -10.96 -12.54
CA GLU A 178 -11.06 -10.01 -11.42
C GLU A 178 -9.93 -10.34 -10.44
N ILE A 179 -9.25 -9.30 -9.98
CA ILE A 179 -8.19 -9.38 -8.98
C ILE A 179 -8.50 -8.48 -7.80
N ILE A 180 -7.98 -8.88 -6.63
CA ILE A 180 -8.07 -8.08 -5.41
C ILE A 180 -6.67 -7.56 -5.09
N MET A 181 -6.53 -6.25 -5.21
CA MET A 181 -5.35 -5.52 -4.79
C MET A 181 -5.52 -5.00 -3.37
N MET A 182 -4.41 -4.86 -2.66
CA MET A 182 -4.40 -4.53 -1.25
C MET A 182 -3.38 -3.47 -0.93
N SER A 183 -3.79 -2.43 -0.24
CA SER A 183 -2.90 -1.37 0.25
C SER A 183 -3.23 -1.04 1.71
N PRO A 184 -2.24 -0.69 2.55
CA PRO A 184 -2.55 -0.09 3.84
C PRO A 184 -3.37 1.19 3.67
N GLY A 185 -4.28 1.45 4.62
CA GLY A 185 -5.20 2.59 4.54
C GLY A 185 -4.51 3.97 4.51
N TYR A 186 -3.32 4.08 5.10
CA TYR A 186 -2.51 5.30 5.13
C TYR A 186 -1.78 5.60 3.81
N CYS A 187 -1.69 4.64 2.88
CA CYS A 187 -1.10 4.87 1.57
C CYS A 187 -2.07 5.67 0.70
N MET A 188 -1.93 7.00 0.73
CA MET A 188 -2.86 7.93 0.08
C MET A 188 -2.89 7.81 -1.44
N CYS A 189 -1.78 7.38 -2.03
CA CYS A 189 -1.54 7.46 -3.46
C CYS A 189 -2.60 6.71 -4.29
N PHE A 190 -3.15 5.60 -3.78
CA PHE A 190 -4.16 4.84 -4.51
C PHE A 190 -5.57 5.44 -4.40
N ARG A 191 -5.91 6.04 -3.25
CA ARG A 191 -7.27 6.59 -2.99
C ARG A 191 -7.68 7.66 -4.00
N ASP A 192 -6.73 8.46 -4.48
CA ASP A 192 -6.99 9.61 -5.37
C ASP A 192 -7.35 9.22 -6.82
N TYR A 193 -7.13 7.96 -7.20
CA TYR A 193 -7.38 7.48 -8.57
C TYR A 193 -8.75 6.80 -8.76
N PHE A 194 -9.49 6.54 -7.68
CA PHE A 194 -10.78 5.85 -7.77
C PHE A 194 -11.92 6.76 -8.22
N GLY A 195 -12.88 6.18 -8.95
CA GLY A 195 -14.08 6.88 -9.44
C GLY A 195 -13.96 7.51 -10.84
N LYS A 196 -12.83 7.32 -11.52
CA LYS A 196 -12.63 7.74 -12.92
C LYS A 196 -12.63 6.50 -13.81
N GLU A 197 -13.33 6.54 -14.95
CA GLU A 197 -13.35 5.43 -15.93
C GLU A 197 -12.03 5.32 -16.70
N GLU A 198 -10.94 5.12 -15.97
CA GLU A 198 -9.59 5.15 -16.52
C GLU A 198 -8.95 3.77 -16.47
N LYS A 199 -8.02 3.57 -17.41
CA LYS A 199 -7.18 2.38 -17.46
C LYS A 199 -5.90 2.66 -16.70
N PHE A 200 -5.41 1.64 -16.01
CA PHE A 200 -4.18 1.69 -15.23
C PHE A 200 -3.26 0.56 -15.65
N TYR A 201 -1.95 0.74 -15.54
CA TYR A 201 -0.99 -0.35 -15.57
C TYR A 201 -0.51 -0.63 -14.16
N LEU A 202 -0.67 -1.87 -13.71
CA LEU A 202 -0.03 -2.40 -12.51
C LEU A 202 1.33 -2.98 -12.91
N LEU A 203 2.39 -2.41 -12.37
CA LEU A 203 3.75 -2.93 -12.46
C LEU A 203 4.14 -3.39 -11.06
N SER A 204 4.31 -4.69 -10.84
CA SER A 204 4.53 -5.22 -9.50
C SER A 204 5.45 -6.45 -9.51
N SER A 205 5.94 -6.82 -8.32
CA SER A 205 6.39 -8.18 -8.04
C SER A 205 5.25 -9.19 -8.15
N ASP A 206 5.58 -10.48 -8.11
CA ASP A 206 4.57 -11.56 -8.16
C ASP A 206 3.54 -11.45 -7.02
N VAL A 207 2.39 -12.08 -7.24
CA VAL A 207 1.26 -12.10 -6.32
C VAL A 207 1.53 -12.96 -5.09
N ASP A 208 0.98 -12.55 -3.96
CA ASP A 208 0.99 -13.39 -2.78
C ASP A 208 -0.08 -14.47 -2.84
N ARG A 209 0.37 -15.71 -2.70
CA ARG A 209 -0.48 -16.89 -2.56
C ARG A 209 -0.64 -17.18 -1.07
N LEU A 210 -1.86 -17.04 -0.56
CA LEU A 210 -2.22 -17.30 0.83
C LEU A 210 -3.27 -18.41 0.88
N MET A 211 -3.19 -19.28 1.89
CA MET A 211 -4.23 -20.27 2.12
C MET A 211 -5.30 -19.72 3.08
N ASP A 212 -6.56 -19.76 2.65
CA ASP A 212 -7.69 -19.50 3.54
C ASP A 212 -7.88 -20.67 4.52
N ARG A 213 -8.82 -20.53 5.46
CA ARG A 213 -9.07 -21.59 6.44
C ARG A 213 -9.65 -22.86 5.83
N GLN A 214 -10.39 -22.74 4.74
CA GLN A 214 -11.03 -23.84 4.02
C GLN A 214 -10.05 -24.60 3.12
N GLY A 215 -8.79 -24.15 3.03
CA GLY A 215 -7.76 -24.73 2.18
C GLY A 215 -7.76 -24.19 0.75
N THR A 216 -8.56 -23.17 0.46
CA THR A 216 -8.58 -22.47 -0.83
C THR A 216 -7.39 -21.54 -0.92
N ILE A 217 -6.73 -21.53 -2.07
CA ILE A 217 -5.66 -20.56 -2.35
C ILE A 217 -6.32 -19.25 -2.78
N VAL A 218 -5.97 -18.17 -2.08
CA VAL A 218 -6.38 -16.81 -2.37
C VAL A 218 -5.15 -16.04 -2.85
N HIS A 219 -5.32 -15.30 -3.94
CA HIS A 219 -4.28 -14.46 -4.51
C HIS A 219 -4.49 -13.01 -4.07
N ARG A 220 -3.50 -12.41 -3.40
CA ARG A 220 -3.53 -11.02 -2.92
C ARG A 220 -2.44 -10.21 -3.60
N TYR A 221 -2.83 -9.19 -4.35
CA TYR A 221 -1.90 -8.27 -5.01
C TYR A 221 -1.59 -7.10 -4.08
N VAL A 222 -0.53 -7.24 -3.29
CA VAL A 222 -0.14 -6.22 -2.32
C VAL A 222 0.56 -5.06 -3.03
N LEU A 223 0.13 -3.84 -2.74
CA LEU A 223 0.66 -2.61 -3.32
C LEU A 223 1.78 -2.05 -2.42
N ASP A 224 2.96 -2.65 -2.51
CA ASP A 224 4.14 -2.38 -1.67
C ASP A 224 5.19 -1.52 -2.40
N GLU A 225 6.39 -1.34 -1.82
CA GLU A 225 7.48 -0.56 -2.42
C GLU A 225 7.92 -0.99 -3.82
N ASN A 226 7.65 -2.22 -4.22
CA ASN A 226 7.96 -2.78 -5.53
C ASN A 226 6.81 -2.61 -6.51
N THR A 227 5.67 -2.12 -6.06
CA THR A 227 4.51 -1.83 -6.89
C THR A 227 4.50 -0.39 -7.39
N THR A 228 4.21 -0.23 -8.67
CA THR A 228 3.90 1.05 -9.31
C THR A 228 2.61 0.94 -10.09
N LEU A 229 1.63 1.81 -9.78
CA LEU A 229 0.39 1.93 -10.53
C LEU A 229 0.49 3.15 -11.47
N LEU A 230 0.45 2.90 -12.78
CA LEU A 230 0.53 3.93 -13.81
C LEU A 230 -0.83 4.23 -14.43
N ARG A 231 -1.33 5.46 -14.27
CA ARG A 231 -2.56 5.93 -14.90
C ARG A 231 -2.37 6.18 -16.39
N VAL A 232 -3.31 5.72 -17.20
CA VAL A 232 -3.39 6.02 -18.63
C VAL A 232 -4.46 7.08 -18.86
N SER A 233 -4.05 8.33 -19.10
CA SER A 233 -4.98 9.36 -19.54
C SER A 233 -5.36 9.11 -20.99
N GLN A 234 -6.65 8.98 -21.30
CA GLN A 234 -7.10 8.98 -22.70
C GLN A 234 -6.79 10.34 -23.32
N PRO A 235 -6.35 10.40 -24.59
CA PRO A 235 -6.30 11.68 -25.30
C PRO A 235 -7.72 12.26 -25.36
N LEU A 236 -7.88 13.50 -24.91
CA LEU A 236 -9.13 14.26 -25.05
C LEU A 236 -9.55 14.18 -26.53
N SER A 237 -10.71 13.57 -26.80
CA SER A 237 -11.29 13.59 -28.14
C SER A 237 -11.47 15.06 -28.53
N MET A 238 -10.81 15.46 -29.62
CA MET A 238 -11.07 16.76 -30.21
C MET A 238 -12.48 16.74 -30.77
N ALA A 239 -13.40 17.34 -30.02
CA ALA A 239 -14.76 17.59 -30.47
C ALA A 239 -14.71 18.45 -31.75
N GLY A 240 -15.11 17.82 -32.86
CA GLY A 240 -15.76 18.45 -34.00
C GLY A 240 -15.03 19.59 -34.70
N HIS A 241 -14.22 19.25 -35.71
CA HIS A 241 -14.27 20.01 -36.95
C HIS A 241 -14.24 19.07 -38.16
N ASN A 242 -15.38 19.06 -38.86
CA ASN A 242 -15.56 18.48 -40.18
C ASN A 242 -14.40 18.88 -41.11
N ASN A 243 -13.77 17.90 -41.75
CA ASN A 243 -13.77 17.81 -43.21
C ASN A 243 -13.16 16.49 -43.71
N SER A 244 -13.87 15.90 -44.66
CA SER A 244 -13.47 14.76 -45.46
C SER A 244 -12.11 14.95 -46.14
N LYS A 245 -11.26 13.92 -46.16
CA LYS A 245 -10.88 13.15 -47.37
C LYS A 245 -9.70 12.21 -47.12
N SER A 246 -9.84 11.05 -47.76
CA SER A 246 -8.82 10.09 -48.25
C SER A 246 -7.95 9.32 -47.26
N GLU A 247 -8.17 8.00 -47.27
CA GLU A 247 -7.16 6.96 -47.07
C GLU A 247 -5.86 7.28 -47.82
N GLN A 248 -4.74 7.22 -47.11
CA GLN A 248 -3.46 6.82 -47.66
C GLN A 248 -2.71 6.03 -46.60
N THR A 249 -2.76 4.71 -46.74
CA THR A 249 -1.83 3.75 -46.15
C THR A 249 -0.41 4.21 -46.51
N ARG A 250 0.36 4.66 -45.53
CA ARG A 250 1.82 4.79 -45.64
C ARG A 250 2.44 3.76 -44.71
N GLU A 251 2.77 2.60 -45.28
CA GLU A 251 3.86 1.79 -44.77
C GLU A 251 5.14 2.64 -44.84
N ILE A 252 5.80 2.86 -43.71
CA ILE A 252 7.12 3.49 -43.66
C ILE A 252 8.14 2.40 -43.35
N PHE A 253 8.84 1.95 -44.41
CA PHE A 253 10.15 1.30 -44.30
C PHE A 253 11.15 2.33 -43.76
N ILE A 254 11.84 2.00 -42.66
CA ILE A 254 12.97 2.81 -42.17
C ILE A 254 14.23 2.36 -42.91
N SER A 255 14.65 3.15 -43.90
CA SER A 255 16.05 3.25 -44.30
C SER A 255 16.76 4.31 -43.45
N GLN A 256 17.98 4.00 -43.04
CA GLN A 256 18.86 4.85 -42.21
C GLN A 256 19.16 6.21 -42.86
N PRO A 257 19.45 7.27 -42.08
CA PRO A 257 20.15 8.43 -42.63
C PRO A 257 21.48 8.78 -41.94
N LEU A 258 22.43 9.14 -42.79
CA LEU A 258 23.68 9.85 -42.51
C LEU A 258 23.43 11.38 -42.43
N ASN A 259 24.04 12.02 -41.41
CA ASN A 259 24.61 13.37 -41.28
C ASN A 259 23.89 14.68 -41.76
N LYS A 260 23.87 15.65 -40.82
CA LYS A 260 23.92 17.16 -40.90
C LYS A 260 22.78 17.87 -41.70
N HIS A 261 22.20 19.03 -41.35
CA HIS A 261 22.62 20.27 -40.67
C HIS A 261 21.39 21.02 -40.05
N GLU A 262 21.66 22.09 -39.29
CA GLU A 262 20.78 23.05 -38.58
C GLU A 262 19.48 23.56 -39.26
N GLN A 263 18.42 23.85 -38.49
CA GLN A 263 17.98 25.23 -38.14
C GLN A 263 16.70 25.25 -37.27
N ASP A 264 16.65 26.27 -36.41
CA ASP A 264 15.58 26.68 -35.48
C ASP A 264 14.15 26.71 -36.05
N LEU A 265 13.18 26.38 -35.19
CA LEU A 265 11.95 27.15 -34.93
C LEU A 265 11.08 26.41 -33.90
N SER A 266 10.77 27.08 -32.78
CA SER A 266 9.67 26.71 -31.88
C SER A 266 8.34 26.78 -32.66
N PRO A 267 7.36 25.89 -32.41
CA PRO A 267 6.34 26.23 -31.40
C PRO A 267 5.76 25.01 -30.64
N HIS A 268 5.11 25.32 -29.51
CA HIS A 268 4.05 24.55 -28.84
C HIS A 268 3.82 23.08 -29.28
N PHE A 269 4.35 22.13 -28.50
CA PHE A 269 3.93 20.73 -28.57
C PHE A 269 3.11 20.36 -27.32
N LYS A 270 1.80 20.17 -27.50
CA LYS A 270 0.99 19.32 -26.63
C LYS A 270 1.06 17.91 -27.21
N LEU A 271 1.87 17.05 -26.59
CA LEU A 271 1.90 15.63 -26.92
C LEU A 271 0.72 14.93 -26.24
N ALA A 272 -0.30 14.60 -27.03
CA ALA A 272 -1.26 13.58 -26.69
C ALA A 272 -0.59 12.21 -26.95
N VAL A 273 -0.26 11.49 -25.88
CA VAL A 273 0.31 10.14 -26.00
C VAL A 273 -0.81 9.20 -26.40
N SER A 274 -0.77 8.71 -27.64
CA SER A 274 -1.71 7.70 -28.14
C SER A 274 -1.38 6.32 -27.57
N HIS A 275 -2.41 5.49 -27.44
CA HIS A 275 -2.39 4.08 -27.01
C HIS A 275 -1.28 3.24 -27.71
N GLU A 276 -0.87 3.63 -28.90
CA GLU A 276 0.12 2.92 -29.72
C GLU A 276 1.56 3.07 -29.22
N HIS A 277 1.91 4.16 -28.52
CA HIS A 277 3.29 4.38 -28.07
C HIS A 277 3.66 3.53 -26.84
N LEU A 278 2.70 3.25 -25.96
CA LEU A 278 2.88 2.32 -24.83
C LEU A 278 2.88 0.86 -25.30
N ALA A 279 2.00 0.50 -26.25
CA ALA A 279 1.96 -0.86 -26.80
C ALA A 279 3.22 -1.19 -27.65
N ALA A 280 3.74 -0.22 -28.42
CA ALA A 280 4.94 -0.42 -29.24
C ALA A 280 6.23 -0.55 -28.42
N GLY A 281 6.31 0.08 -27.25
CA GLY A 281 7.43 -0.12 -26.30
C GLY A 281 7.35 -1.44 -25.53
N LEU A 282 6.15 -2.02 -25.40
CA LEU A 282 5.88 -3.27 -24.67
C LEU A 282 5.92 -4.52 -25.57
N SER A 283 5.85 -4.37 -26.90
CA SER A 283 5.88 -5.51 -27.84
C SER A 283 7.30 -5.95 -28.27
N GLN A 284 8.34 -5.22 -27.88
CA GLN A 284 9.73 -5.66 -28.06
C GLN A 284 10.23 -6.35 -26.79
N GLY A 285 9.90 -7.64 -26.66
CA GLY A 285 10.31 -8.51 -25.55
C GLY A 285 11.81 -8.79 -25.41
N ASP A 286 12.69 -8.17 -26.20
CA ASP A 286 14.10 -8.58 -26.33
C ASP A 286 15.12 -7.48 -25.96
N LYS A 287 14.73 -6.37 -25.32
CA LYS A 287 15.69 -5.30 -24.95
C LYS A 287 15.68 -4.91 -23.48
N CYS A 288 15.66 -5.90 -22.58
CA CYS A 288 16.15 -5.70 -21.21
C CYS A 288 17.60 -6.25 -21.13
N GLU A 289 18.56 -5.56 -21.77
CA GLU A 289 19.99 -5.77 -21.49
C GLU A 289 20.45 -4.67 -20.52
N LEU A 290 21.12 -5.09 -19.43
CA LEU A 290 21.60 -4.27 -18.30
C LEU A 290 22.68 -3.26 -18.71
#